data_AF-A0A970H994-F1
#
_entry.id   AF-A0A970H994-F1
#
_cell.length_a   1.000
_cell.length_b   1.000
_cell.length_c   1.000
_cell.angle_alpha   90.00
_cell.angle_beta   90.00
_cell.angle_gamma   90.00
#
_symmetry.space_group_name_H-M   'P 1'
#
loop_
_entity.id
_entity.type
_entity.pdbx_description
1 polymer ?
#
loop_
_entity_poly.entity_id
_entity_poly.type
_entity_poly.pdbx_seq_one_letter_code
_entity_poly.pdbx_strand_id
1 'polypeptide(L)'
;MKKFKFMALILVLALGLLGATYAAWWSSSTSFGATIDTGVVDMRIRNGKPGHLPVYATVGDEGAFMEVDHTYDEKSVTVTIGNLYPVSKYQHGVKIGFGMQNYGSVPVKLRGIKFTKINEESEAWDYLRIYGHISLWKDRGSSSPQSIWTETFQHVYLKDLDTVVMNILKDVVVEPGYIVSFSSEDLDGNTIYIYLNPNDDGVENVQGQSVGFTAEFDWVQYNYK
;
A
#
# COMPACT_ATOMS: atom_id res chain seq x y z
N MET A 1 -26.94 -82.49 0.85
CA MET A 1 -25.88 -81.50 0.57
C MET A 1 -26.12 -80.59 -0.66
N LYS A 2 -26.95 -80.96 -1.65
CA LYS A 2 -27.15 -80.14 -2.87
C LYS A 2 -27.71 -78.72 -2.59
N LYS A 3 -28.63 -78.59 -1.62
CA LYS A 3 -29.24 -77.30 -1.25
C LYS A 3 -28.25 -76.30 -0.64
N PHE A 4 -27.28 -76.79 0.14
CA PHE A 4 -26.23 -75.95 0.76
C PHE A 4 -25.26 -75.38 -0.29
N LYS A 5 -24.92 -76.17 -1.32
CA LYS A 5 -24.08 -75.71 -2.44
C LYS A 5 -24.72 -74.57 -3.24
N PHE A 6 -26.04 -74.62 -3.44
CA PHE A 6 -26.78 -73.53 -4.10
C PHE A 6 -26.80 -72.27 -3.24
N MET A 7 -26.97 -72.41 -1.92
CA MET A 7 -26.96 -71.25 -1.01
C MET A 7 -25.60 -70.56 -0.97
N ALA A 8 -24.51 -71.34 -0.95
CA ALA A 8 -23.14 -70.81 -1.04
C ALA A 8 -22.89 -70.09 -2.38
N LEU A 9 -23.39 -70.63 -3.49
CA LEU A 9 -23.24 -70.01 -4.80
C LEU A 9 -23.96 -68.65 -4.90
N ILE A 10 -25.19 -68.58 -4.37
CA ILE A 10 -25.96 -67.33 -4.33
C ILE A 10 -25.25 -66.28 -3.47
N LEU A 11 -24.67 -66.68 -2.34
CA LEU A 11 -23.92 -65.75 -1.49
C LEU A 11 -22.68 -65.19 -2.19
N VAL A 12 -21.93 -66.02 -2.90
CA VAL A 12 -20.76 -65.57 -3.68
C VAL A 12 -21.17 -64.61 -4.80
N LEU A 13 -22.29 -64.88 -5.49
CA LEU A 13 -22.83 -63.99 -6.52
C LEU A 13 -23.28 -62.64 -5.92
N ALA A 14 -23.95 -62.66 -4.76
CA ALA A 14 -24.37 -61.44 -4.07
C ALA A 14 -23.17 -60.59 -3.62
N LEU A 15 -22.14 -61.21 -3.06
CA LEU A 15 -20.91 -60.52 -2.66
C LEU A 15 -20.12 -59.99 -3.86
N GLY A 16 -20.10 -60.72 -4.98
CA GLY A 16 -19.50 -60.27 -6.23
C GLY A 16 -20.20 -59.05 -6.83
N LEU A 17 -21.54 -59.04 -6.81
CA LEU A 17 -22.34 -57.88 -7.25
C LEU A 17 -22.14 -56.66 -6.35
N LEU A 18 -22.10 -56.85 -5.03
CA LEU A 18 -21.81 -55.77 -4.09
C LEU A 18 -20.41 -55.18 -4.32
N GLY A 19 -19.39 -56.02 -4.54
CA GLY A 19 -18.04 -55.58 -4.88
C GLY A 19 -17.96 -54.79 -6.19
N ALA A 20 -18.67 -55.24 -7.23
CA ALA A 20 -18.74 -54.55 -8.52
C ALA A 20 -19.43 -53.18 -8.41
N THR A 21 -20.51 -53.09 -7.64
CA THR A 21 -21.18 -51.80 -7.39
C THR A 21 -20.32 -50.83 -6.59
N TYR A 22 -19.57 -51.33 -5.60
CA TYR A 22 -18.66 -50.50 -4.80
C TYR A 22 -17.48 -49.98 -5.64
N ALA A 23 -16.91 -50.83 -6.50
CA ALA A 23 -15.85 -50.43 -7.41
C ALA A 23 -16.32 -49.40 -8.45
N ALA A 24 -17.52 -49.56 -9.01
CA ALA A 24 -18.10 -48.60 -9.96
C ALA A 24 -18.41 -47.24 -9.31
N TRP A 25 -18.85 -47.24 -8.05
CA TRP A 25 -19.07 -46.02 -7.29
C TRP A 25 -17.77 -45.29 -6.98
N TRP A 26 -16.70 -46.01 -6.63
CA TRP A 26 -15.38 -45.41 -6.37
C TRP A 26 -14.66 -44.92 -7.64
N SER A 27 -14.88 -45.55 -8.80
CA SER A 27 -14.36 -45.06 -10.08
C SER A 27 -15.06 -43.77 -10.56
N SER A 28 -16.17 -43.41 -9.93
CA SER A 28 -16.89 -42.16 -10.19
C SER A 28 -16.35 -41.04 -9.31
N SER A 29 -15.03 -40.85 -9.28
CA SER A 29 -14.44 -39.66 -8.67
C SER A 29 -14.86 -38.45 -9.53
N THR A 30 -15.95 -37.81 -9.15
CA THR A 30 -16.40 -36.55 -9.74
C THR A 30 -15.32 -35.50 -9.44
N SER A 31 -14.32 -35.39 -10.32
CA SER A 31 -13.32 -34.34 -10.24
C SER A 31 -14.02 -33.03 -10.61
N PHE A 32 -14.42 -32.28 -9.58
CA PHE A 32 -14.94 -30.94 -9.80
C PHE A 32 -13.75 -30.05 -10.12
N GLY A 33 -13.56 -29.75 -11.40
CA GLY A 33 -12.61 -28.73 -11.86
C GLY A 33 -13.15 -27.35 -11.51
N ALA A 34 -13.14 -26.99 -10.23
CA ALA A 34 -13.34 -25.61 -9.82
C ALA A 34 -12.02 -24.86 -10.10
N THR A 35 -12.03 -23.99 -11.11
CA THR A 35 -11.06 -22.90 -11.14
C THR A 35 -11.45 -21.97 -10.00
N ILE A 36 -10.68 -21.99 -8.91
CA ILE A 36 -10.82 -21.00 -7.85
C ILE A 36 -10.30 -19.70 -8.44
N ASP A 37 -11.22 -18.80 -8.78
CA ASP A 37 -10.87 -17.43 -9.14
C ASP A 37 -10.33 -16.75 -7.87
N THR A 38 -9.01 -16.75 -7.73
CA THR A 38 -8.36 -16.03 -6.64
C THR A 38 -8.48 -14.56 -6.94
N GLY A 39 -9.03 -13.79 -6.00
CA GLY A 39 -9.22 -12.37 -6.25
C GLY A 39 -7.90 -11.63 -6.50
N VAL A 40 -8.01 -10.49 -7.18
CA VAL A 40 -6.88 -9.75 -7.74
C VAL A 40 -6.42 -8.69 -6.74
N VAL A 41 -5.13 -8.70 -6.41
CA VAL A 41 -4.48 -7.61 -5.66
C VAL A 41 -4.08 -6.53 -6.65
N ASP A 42 -4.65 -5.34 -6.52
CA ASP A 42 -4.37 -4.22 -7.42
C ASP A 42 -4.39 -2.88 -6.68
N MET A 43 -3.27 -2.54 -6.07
CA MET A 43 -3.04 -1.23 -5.44
C MET A 43 -2.32 -0.32 -6.41
N ARG A 44 -2.93 0.83 -6.71
CA ARG A 44 -2.33 1.84 -7.60
C ARG A 44 -2.39 3.23 -7.02
N ILE A 45 -1.40 4.05 -7.35
CA ILE A 45 -1.43 5.49 -7.10
C ILE A 45 -2.57 6.10 -7.89
N ARG A 46 -3.42 6.87 -7.21
CA ARG A 46 -4.59 7.54 -7.78
C ARG A 46 -4.22 8.96 -8.17
N ASN A 47 -4.54 9.34 -9.41
CA ASN A 47 -4.43 10.72 -9.89
C ASN A 47 -5.83 11.35 -10.10
N GLY A 48 -6.22 12.35 -9.30
CA GLY A 48 -7.41 13.20 -9.54
C GLY A 48 -8.77 12.78 -8.93
N LYS A 49 -9.70 13.76 -8.87
CA LYS A 49 -10.89 13.94 -7.97
C LYS A 49 -12.21 13.26 -8.44
N PRO A 50 -13.22 13.04 -7.54
CA PRO A 50 -13.95 14.10 -6.84
C PRO A 50 -13.76 14.05 -5.31
N GLY A 51 -12.70 14.71 -4.80
CA GLY A 51 -12.42 14.86 -3.36
C GLY A 51 -10.95 15.14 -2.98
N HIS A 52 -9.96 14.52 -3.64
CA HIS A 52 -8.51 14.71 -3.41
C HIS A 52 -7.62 14.94 -4.65
N LEU A 53 -6.55 15.69 -4.42
CA LEU A 53 -5.65 16.32 -5.39
C LEU A 53 -4.89 15.34 -6.28
N PRO A 54 -4.34 15.79 -7.43
CA PRO A 54 -3.36 15.01 -8.19
C PRO A 54 -2.18 14.60 -7.32
N VAL A 55 -1.31 13.71 -7.80
CA VAL A 55 0.03 13.60 -7.21
C VAL A 55 0.73 14.93 -7.42
N TYR A 56 1.29 15.53 -6.36
CA TYR A 56 2.07 16.76 -6.48
C TYR A 56 3.23 16.77 -5.50
N ALA A 57 4.27 17.49 -5.90
CA ALA A 57 5.27 18.04 -5.02
C ALA A 57 5.40 19.54 -5.33
N THR A 58 5.23 20.39 -4.33
CA THR A 58 5.33 21.86 -4.49
C THR A 58 6.12 22.48 -3.36
N VAL A 59 6.71 23.63 -3.64
CA VAL A 59 7.46 24.43 -2.66
C VAL A 59 6.48 25.43 -2.02
N GLY A 60 6.53 25.60 -0.69
CA GLY A 60 5.75 26.63 0.00
C GLY A 60 6.18 28.06 -0.36
N ASP A 61 5.33 29.06 -0.08
CA ASP A 61 5.46 30.44 -0.60
C ASP A 61 6.81 31.14 -0.30
N GLU A 62 7.45 30.88 0.85
CA GLU A 62 8.80 31.42 1.16
C GLU A 62 9.93 30.39 0.97
N GLY A 63 9.59 29.15 0.61
CA GLY A 63 10.56 28.15 0.20
C GLY A 63 11.03 28.32 -1.23
N ALA A 64 10.53 29.32 -1.97
CA ALA A 64 10.62 29.53 -3.43
C ALA A 64 12.02 29.43 -4.06
N PHE A 65 13.08 29.36 -3.24
CA PHE A 65 14.44 29.08 -3.65
C PHE A 65 14.70 27.59 -3.90
N MET A 66 13.98 26.68 -3.23
CA MET A 66 14.07 25.25 -3.45
C MET A 66 13.45 24.89 -4.80
N GLU A 67 14.02 23.86 -5.43
CA GLU A 67 13.48 23.28 -6.65
C GLU A 67 12.88 21.94 -6.31
N VAL A 68 11.68 21.64 -6.81
CA VAL A 68 11.08 20.33 -6.61
C VAL A 68 10.64 19.76 -7.95
N ASP A 69 11.03 18.52 -8.19
CA ASP A 69 10.52 17.72 -9.29
C ASP A 69 9.96 16.41 -8.74
N HIS A 70 8.95 15.90 -9.42
CA HIS A 70 8.33 14.64 -9.03
C HIS A 70 7.79 13.91 -10.25
N THR A 71 7.93 12.60 -10.21
CA THR A 71 7.30 11.70 -11.15
C THR A 71 6.62 10.58 -10.38
N TYR A 72 5.63 9.95 -10.98
CA TYR A 72 4.98 8.79 -10.39
C TYR A 72 4.55 7.84 -11.50
N ASP A 73 4.48 6.57 -11.15
CA ASP A 73 3.81 5.54 -11.96
C ASP A 73 2.67 4.93 -11.13
N GLU A 74 2.18 3.74 -11.49
CA GLU A 74 1.10 3.11 -10.74
C GLU A 74 1.50 2.67 -9.32
N LYS A 75 2.79 2.47 -9.03
CA LYS A 75 3.29 1.83 -7.79
C LYS A 75 4.40 2.61 -7.08
N SER A 76 5.01 3.58 -7.75
CA SER A 76 6.11 4.36 -7.23
C SER A 76 5.86 5.87 -7.32
N VAL A 77 6.36 6.59 -6.32
CA VAL A 77 6.46 8.06 -6.33
C VAL A 77 7.93 8.40 -6.20
N THR A 78 8.44 9.19 -7.14
CA THR A 78 9.80 9.72 -7.15
C THR A 78 9.75 11.21 -6.90
N VAL A 79 10.52 11.69 -5.93
CA VAL A 79 10.62 13.11 -5.58
C VAL A 79 12.08 13.50 -5.52
N THR A 80 12.44 14.59 -6.19
CA THR A 80 13.74 15.24 -6.09
C THR A 80 13.54 16.67 -5.57
N ILE A 81 14.37 17.05 -4.61
CA ILE A 81 14.40 18.38 -4.02
C ILE A 81 15.79 18.94 -4.23
N GLY A 82 15.90 20.00 -5.03
CA GLY A 82 17.12 20.74 -5.28
C GLY A 82 17.19 22.04 -4.48
N ASN A 83 18.41 22.58 -4.39
CA ASN A 83 18.70 23.85 -3.71
C ASN A 83 18.12 23.91 -2.29
N LEU A 84 18.36 22.87 -1.48
CA LEU A 84 17.84 22.77 -0.12
C LEU A 84 18.17 24.01 0.70
N TYR A 85 17.18 24.56 1.39
CA TYR A 85 17.35 25.72 2.24
C TYR A 85 16.66 25.52 3.59
N PRO A 86 17.23 25.97 4.72
CA PRO A 86 16.59 25.80 6.02
C PRO A 86 15.32 26.63 6.10
N VAL A 87 14.24 26.01 6.57
CA VAL A 87 12.90 26.58 6.52
C VAL A 87 12.08 26.15 7.74
N SER A 88 11.11 26.99 8.14
CA SER A 88 10.21 26.65 9.25
C SER A 88 9.20 25.56 8.86
N LYS A 89 8.83 24.72 9.84
CA LYS A 89 8.01 23.49 9.70
C LYS A 89 6.70 23.66 8.92
N TYR A 90 6.02 24.81 9.05
CA TYR A 90 4.60 24.90 8.71
C TYR A 90 4.26 25.69 7.45
N GLN A 91 5.21 26.40 6.85
CA GLN A 91 4.89 27.33 5.77
C GLN A 91 5.83 27.27 4.57
N HIS A 92 6.96 26.56 4.66
CA HIS A 92 8.05 26.80 3.70
C HIS A 92 8.83 25.55 3.26
N GLY A 93 8.41 24.35 3.68
CA GLY A 93 8.97 23.08 3.18
C GLY A 93 8.43 22.65 1.81
N VAL A 94 8.91 21.51 1.33
CA VAL A 94 8.33 20.81 0.18
C VAL A 94 7.09 20.04 0.62
N LYS A 95 5.95 20.33 0.01
CA LYS A 95 4.68 19.64 0.21
C LYS A 95 4.55 18.51 -0.80
N ILE A 96 4.31 17.29 -0.34
CA ILE A 96 4.06 16.11 -1.18
C ILE A 96 2.69 15.54 -0.81
N GLY A 97 1.86 15.28 -1.82
CA GLY A 97 0.57 14.64 -1.65
C GLY A 97 0.31 13.59 -2.71
N PHE A 98 -0.15 12.41 -2.28
CA PHE A 98 -0.63 11.34 -3.16
C PHE A 98 -1.55 10.40 -2.38
N GLY A 99 -2.32 9.58 -3.09
CA GLY A 99 -3.10 8.51 -2.49
C GLY A 99 -2.97 7.23 -3.29
N MET A 100 -3.12 6.08 -2.64
CA MET A 100 -3.13 4.76 -3.25
C MET A 100 -4.50 4.12 -3.04
N GLN A 101 -5.13 3.68 -4.12
CA GLN A 101 -6.45 3.04 -4.10
C GLN A 101 -6.35 1.56 -4.40
N ASN A 102 -7.16 0.76 -3.70
CA ASN A 102 -7.35 -0.64 -4.01
C ASN A 102 -8.38 -0.78 -5.14
N TYR A 103 -7.92 -1.00 -6.36
CA TYR A 103 -8.74 -1.35 -7.52
C TYR A 103 -8.96 -2.87 -7.65
N GLY A 104 -8.36 -3.65 -6.75
CA GLY A 104 -8.46 -5.09 -6.72
C GLY A 104 -9.82 -5.59 -6.26
N SER A 105 -9.97 -6.91 -6.21
CA SER A 105 -11.20 -7.57 -5.73
C SER A 105 -11.05 -8.17 -4.33
N VAL A 106 -9.88 -8.02 -3.70
CA VAL A 106 -9.60 -8.53 -2.34
C VAL A 106 -9.04 -7.44 -1.43
N PRO A 107 -9.25 -7.55 -0.10
CA PRO A 107 -8.60 -6.69 0.87
C PRO A 107 -7.08 -6.89 0.86
N VAL A 108 -6.35 -5.82 1.13
CA VAL A 108 -4.87 -5.85 1.16
C VAL A 108 -4.31 -5.22 2.43
N LYS A 109 -3.07 -5.59 2.76
CA LYS A 109 -2.26 -4.95 3.80
C LYS A 109 -0.89 -4.56 3.24
N LEU A 110 -0.32 -3.50 3.82
CA LEU A 110 1.05 -3.10 3.49
C LEU A 110 2.03 -4.14 4.08
N ARG A 111 2.87 -4.72 3.23
CA ARG A 111 3.94 -5.63 3.63
C ARG A 111 5.24 -4.90 3.88
N GLY A 112 5.54 -3.90 3.06
CA GLY A 112 6.80 -3.16 3.13
C GLY A 112 6.78 -1.92 2.25
N ILE A 113 7.78 -1.08 2.49
CA ILE A 113 8.06 0.10 1.66
C ILE A 113 9.53 0.05 1.34
N LYS A 114 9.87 0.26 0.07
CA LYS A 114 11.25 0.37 -0.38
C LYS A 114 11.52 1.82 -0.74
N PHE A 115 12.46 2.43 -0.02
CA PHE A 115 13.01 3.74 -0.36
C PHE A 115 14.34 3.57 -1.07
N THR A 116 14.42 4.08 -2.30
CA THR A 116 15.66 4.13 -3.08
C THR A 116 16.12 5.57 -3.13
N LYS A 117 17.33 5.85 -2.64
CA LYS A 117 17.94 7.18 -2.72
C LYS A 117 18.45 7.41 -4.16
N ILE A 118 18.25 8.61 -4.69
CA ILE A 118 18.70 9.03 -6.03
C ILE A 118 20.09 9.69 -5.94
N ASN A 119 20.32 10.46 -4.88
CA ASN A 119 21.61 11.10 -4.58
C ASN A 119 22.17 10.50 -3.28
N GLU A 120 22.67 9.27 -3.32
CA GLU A 120 23.11 8.51 -2.13
C GLU A 120 24.21 9.21 -1.33
N GLU A 121 25.09 9.95 -2.01
CA GLU A 121 26.23 10.65 -1.43
C GLU A 121 25.86 11.95 -0.70
N SER A 122 24.62 12.45 -0.84
CA SER A 122 24.23 13.70 -0.19
C SER A 122 24.04 13.50 1.30
N GLU A 123 24.85 14.19 2.10
CA GLU A 123 24.72 14.19 3.57
C GLU A 123 23.37 14.77 4.04
N ALA A 124 22.70 15.56 3.18
CA ALA A 124 21.41 16.17 3.48
C ALA A 124 20.31 15.15 3.84
N TRP A 125 20.43 13.88 3.43
CA TRP A 125 19.51 12.80 3.82
C TRP A 125 19.27 12.71 5.32
N ASP A 126 20.33 12.90 6.11
CA ASP A 126 20.30 12.74 7.55
C ASP A 126 19.71 13.95 8.28
N TYR A 127 19.52 15.07 7.58
CA TYR A 127 19.05 16.34 8.15
C TYR A 127 17.59 16.66 7.80
N LEU A 128 17.01 15.95 6.82
CA LEU A 128 15.65 16.22 6.40
C LEU A 128 14.65 15.72 7.42
N ARG A 129 13.76 16.61 7.83
CA ARG A 129 12.64 16.33 8.71
C ARG A 129 11.36 16.16 7.91
N ILE A 130 10.47 15.34 8.44
CA ILE A 130 9.15 15.09 7.91
C ILE A 130 8.06 15.37 8.94
N TYR A 131 6.96 15.91 8.45
CA TYR A 131 5.70 16.09 9.14
C TYR A 131 4.58 15.73 8.17
N GLY A 132 3.53 15.06 8.62
CA GLY A 132 2.42 14.80 7.72
C GLY A 132 1.36 13.89 8.29
N HIS A 133 0.44 13.52 7.41
CA HIS A 133 -0.76 12.77 7.76
C HIS A 133 -0.90 11.57 6.85
N ILE A 134 -1.36 10.47 7.43
CA ILE A 134 -1.81 9.30 6.69
C ILE A 134 -3.26 9.09 7.06
N SER A 135 -4.11 8.92 6.06
CA SER A 135 -5.54 8.73 6.25
C SER A 135 -6.06 7.56 5.44
N LEU A 136 -7.06 6.86 5.95
CA LEU A 136 -7.82 5.88 5.19
C LEU A 136 -9.18 6.45 4.83
N TRP A 137 -9.53 6.34 3.55
CA TRP A 137 -10.76 6.84 2.99
C TRP A 137 -11.56 5.72 2.35
N LYS A 138 -12.88 5.84 2.41
CA LYS A 138 -13.79 5.05 1.58
C LYS A 138 -14.21 5.87 0.35
N ASP A 139 -13.86 5.39 -0.85
CA ASP A 139 -14.41 5.97 -2.08
C ASP A 139 -15.92 5.65 -2.16
N ARG A 140 -16.74 6.69 -2.28
CA ARG A 140 -18.20 6.55 -2.42
C ARG A 140 -18.69 6.92 -3.83
N GLY A 141 -17.78 7.15 -4.79
CA GLY A 141 -18.15 7.60 -6.14
C GLY A 141 -18.86 8.97 -6.18
N SER A 142 -18.87 9.70 -5.05
CA SER A 142 -19.48 11.00 -4.83
C SER A 142 -18.41 11.96 -4.32
N SER A 143 -18.62 13.26 -4.55
CA SER A 143 -17.70 14.39 -4.39
C SER A 143 -17.03 14.61 -3.03
N SER A 144 -17.25 13.72 -2.07
CA SER A 144 -16.57 13.71 -0.79
C SER A 144 -16.37 12.27 -0.33
N PRO A 145 -15.16 11.70 -0.52
CA PRO A 145 -14.82 10.45 0.15
C PRO A 145 -14.95 10.63 1.66
N GLN A 146 -15.26 9.54 2.37
CA GLN A 146 -15.44 9.58 3.82
C GLN A 146 -14.14 9.19 4.51
N SER A 147 -13.64 10.05 5.42
CA SER A 147 -12.52 9.69 6.29
C SER A 147 -12.96 8.58 7.23
N ILE A 148 -12.18 7.51 7.27
CA ILE A 148 -12.34 6.43 8.24
C ILE A 148 -11.46 6.73 9.46
N TRP A 149 -10.20 7.08 9.22
CA TRP A 149 -9.25 7.48 10.24
C TRP A 149 -8.12 8.30 9.63
N THR A 150 -7.46 9.10 10.48
CA THR A 150 -6.27 9.89 10.14
C THR A 150 -5.28 9.84 11.30
N GLU A 151 -4.01 9.54 11.03
CA GLU A 151 -2.91 9.65 11.98
C GLU A 151 -1.94 10.72 11.51
N THR A 152 -1.34 11.39 12.49
CA THR A 152 -0.36 12.46 12.27
C THR A 152 1.00 12.01 12.77
N PHE A 153 2.04 12.23 11.99
CA PHE A 153 3.43 12.04 12.42
C PHE A 153 4.18 13.36 12.32
N GLN A 154 5.05 13.62 13.29
CA GLN A 154 5.75 14.90 13.40
C GLN A 154 7.20 14.72 13.81
N HIS A 155 8.08 15.58 13.29
CA HIS A 155 9.47 15.71 13.71
C HIS A 155 10.31 14.44 13.53
N VAL A 156 9.94 13.61 12.56
CA VAL A 156 10.71 12.40 12.24
C VAL A 156 11.73 12.73 11.15
N TYR A 157 12.83 11.99 11.08
CA TYR A 157 13.76 12.13 9.96
C TYR A 157 13.23 11.41 8.73
N LEU A 158 13.54 11.93 7.54
CA LEU A 158 13.14 11.34 6.27
C LEU A 158 13.65 9.89 6.13
N LYS A 159 14.85 9.60 6.66
CA LYS A 159 15.42 8.24 6.66
C LYS A 159 14.64 7.22 7.47
N ASP A 160 13.78 7.65 8.39
CA ASP A 160 12.95 6.79 9.24
C ASP A 160 11.49 6.73 8.74
N LEU A 161 11.19 7.33 7.57
CA LEU A 161 9.84 7.42 7.01
C LEU A 161 9.22 6.03 6.80
N ASP A 162 10.01 5.05 6.37
CA ASP A 162 9.55 3.67 6.19
C ASP A 162 9.00 3.08 7.48
N THR A 163 9.74 3.23 8.57
CA THR A 163 9.41 2.73 9.90
C THR A 163 8.16 3.42 10.43
N VAL A 164 8.02 4.73 10.23
CA VAL A 164 6.82 5.49 10.62
C VAL A 164 5.59 4.99 9.87
N VAL A 165 5.66 4.91 8.54
CA VAL A 165 4.52 4.51 7.72
C VAL A 165 4.14 3.06 8.01
N MET A 166 5.12 2.16 8.15
CA MET A 166 4.89 0.76 8.51
C MET A 166 4.20 0.64 9.88
N ASN A 167 4.62 1.44 10.87
CA ASN A 167 4.00 1.43 12.20
C ASN A 167 2.55 1.94 12.18
N ILE A 168 2.27 2.98 11.40
CA ILE A 168 0.93 3.54 11.25
C ILE A 168 0.00 2.55 10.51
N LEU A 169 0.50 1.91 9.45
CA LEU A 169 -0.31 1.07 8.56
C LEU A 169 -0.33 -0.42 8.90
N LYS A 170 0.43 -0.89 9.92
CA LYS A 170 0.54 -2.33 10.27
C LYS A 170 -0.80 -3.06 10.44
N ASP A 171 -1.77 -2.38 11.03
CA ASP A 171 -3.08 -2.95 11.35
C ASP A 171 -4.16 -2.57 10.33
N VAL A 172 -3.82 -1.74 9.34
CA VAL A 172 -4.74 -1.17 8.38
C VAL A 172 -4.98 -2.15 7.24
N VAL A 173 -6.21 -2.62 7.13
CA VAL A 173 -6.70 -3.37 5.96
C VAL A 173 -7.34 -2.40 4.98
N VAL A 174 -6.91 -2.43 3.73
CA VAL A 174 -7.45 -1.61 2.65
C VAL A 174 -8.40 -2.46 1.82
N GLU A 175 -9.70 -2.26 2.03
CA GLU A 175 -10.75 -2.95 1.27
C GLU A 175 -10.80 -2.48 -0.19
N PRO A 176 -11.36 -3.28 -1.12
CA PRO A 176 -11.65 -2.82 -2.49
C PRO A 176 -12.38 -1.48 -2.50
N GLY A 177 -11.86 -0.54 -3.28
CA GLY A 177 -12.35 0.85 -3.37
C GLY A 177 -11.86 1.79 -2.27
N TYR A 178 -11.12 1.32 -1.26
CA TYR A 178 -10.58 2.19 -0.21
C TYR A 178 -9.27 2.83 -0.67
N ILE A 179 -8.95 3.98 -0.09
CA ILE A 179 -7.79 4.79 -0.45
C ILE A 179 -6.96 5.06 0.80
N VAL A 180 -5.67 4.77 0.75
CA VAL A 180 -4.69 5.28 1.71
C VAL A 180 -4.15 6.59 1.15
N SER A 181 -4.39 7.69 1.84
CA SER A 181 -3.96 9.03 1.44
C SER A 181 -2.80 9.50 2.31
N PHE A 182 -1.76 10.02 1.65
CA PHE A 182 -0.63 10.73 2.26
C PHE A 182 -0.84 12.25 2.16
N SER A 183 -2.10 12.67 2.28
CA SER A 183 -2.57 14.05 2.33
C SER A 183 -3.96 14.09 2.98
N SER A 184 -4.38 15.23 3.52
CA SER A 184 -5.74 15.41 4.04
C SER A 184 -6.75 15.92 3.00
N GLU A 185 -7.99 16.11 3.44
CA GLU A 185 -9.07 16.77 2.70
C GLU A 185 -8.72 18.18 2.23
N ASP A 186 -7.96 18.92 3.05
CA ASP A 186 -7.59 20.31 2.79
C ASP A 186 -6.22 20.41 2.13
N LEU A 187 -6.22 21.03 0.95
CA LEU A 187 -5.06 21.45 0.14
C LEU A 187 -3.96 22.13 0.95
N ASP A 188 -4.36 22.87 1.97
CA ASP A 188 -3.50 23.73 2.76
C ASP A 188 -3.17 23.16 4.14
N GLY A 189 -3.87 22.10 4.59
CA GLY A 189 -3.80 21.66 5.97
C GLY A 189 -2.66 20.70 6.27
N ASN A 190 -2.51 19.63 5.49
CA ASN A 190 -1.98 18.38 6.05
C ASN A 190 -1.47 17.43 4.95
N THR A 191 -0.47 17.88 4.18
CA THR A 191 0.33 17.04 3.26
C THR A 191 1.51 16.41 3.99
N ILE A 192 2.32 15.58 3.31
CA ILE A 192 3.69 15.35 3.77
C ILE A 192 4.50 16.61 3.52
N TYR A 193 5.10 17.17 4.55
CA TYR A 193 6.05 18.26 4.50
C TYR A 193 7.44 17.68 4.71
N ILE A 194 8.32 17.94 3.76
CA ILE A 194 9.75 17.67 3.87
C ILE A 194 10.46 19.00 4.01
N TYR A 195 11.29 19.14 5.04
CA TYR A 195 11.96 20.41 5.31
C TYR A 195 13.31 20.21 5.98
N LEU A 196 14.18 21.19 5.79
CA LEU A 196 15.46 21.28 6.46
C LEU A 196 15.30 22.18 7.70
N ASN A 197 15.46 21.63 8.90
CA ASN A 197 15.17 22.37 10.14
C ASN A 197 16.31 23.34 10.50
N PRO A 198 16.09 24.67 10.56
CA PRO A 198 17.14 25.63 10.85
C PRO A 198 17.76 25.51 12.25
N ASN A 199 17.11 24.76 13.16
CA ASN A 199 17.61 24.53 14.52
C ASN A 199 18.42 23.24 14.66
N ASP A 200 18.57 22.42 13.61
CA ASP A 200 19.40 21.22 13.68
C ASP A 200 20.89 21.63 13.51
N ASP A 201 21.76 21.14 14.40
CA ASP A 201 23.20 21.42 14.34
C ASP A 201 23.80 20.91 13.03
N GLY A 202 24.59 21.73 12.33
CA GLY A 202 25.28 21.33 11.09
C GLY A 202 24.42 21.46 9.83
N VAL A 203 23.19 21.98 9.94
CA VAL A 203 22.26 22.18 8.83
C VAL A 203 22.82 23.12 7.74
N GLU A 204 23.70 24.04 8.11
CA GLU A 204 24.39 24.95 7.20
C GLU A 204 25.29 24.23 6.20
N ASN A 205 25.79 23.03 6.53
CA ASN A 205 26.70 22.26 5.68
C ASN A 205 25.97 21.57 4.51
N VAL A 206 24.65 21.44 4.61
CA VAL A 206 23.82 20.76 3.61
C VAL A 206 22.93 21.70 2.81
N GLN A 207 23.06 23.02 3.01
CA GLN A 207 22.36 24.03 2.21
C GLN A 207 22.85 24.01 0.75
N GLY A 208 21.94 24.25 -0.18
CA GLY A 208 22.20 24.23 -1.62
C GLY A 208 22.38 22.83 -2.22
N GLN A 209 22.41 21.77 -1.40
CA GLN A 209 22.47 20.40 -1.89
C GLN A 209 21.12 19.95 -2.47
N SER A 210 21.15 18.82 -3.19
CA SER A 210 19.97 18.18 -3.74
C SER A 210 19.81 16.76 -3.21
N VAL A 211 18.58 16.38 -2.89
CA VAL A 211 18.20 15.03 -2.47
C VAL A 211 17.09 14.49 -3.36
N GLY A 212 16.86 13.18 -3.32
CA GLY A 212 15.66 12.64 -3.94
C GLY A 212 15.48 11.16 -3.70
N PHE A 213 14.24 10.71 -3.53
CA PHE A 213 13.93 9.30 -3.31
C PHE A 213 12.87 8.81 -4.27
N THR A 214 12.89 7.51 -4.52
CA THR A 214 11.76 6.75 -5.03
C THR A 214 11.20 5.89 -3.90
N ALA A 215 9.91 6.04 -3.62
CA ALA A 215 9.16 5.22 -2.67
C ALA A 215 8.29 4.21 -3.44
N GLU A 216 8.51 2.92 -3.19
CA GLU A 216 7.71 1.81 -3.74
C GLU A 216 6.96 1.12 -2.60
N PHE A 217 5.65 0.90 -2.77
CA PHE A 217 4.81 0.27 -1.76
C PHE A 217 4.43 -1.14 -2.15
N ASP A 218 4.66 -2.06 -1.23
CA ASP A 218 4.46 -3.48 -1.46
C ASP A 218 3.25 -3.98 -0.68
N TRP A 219 2.17 -4.25 -1.41
CA TRP A 219 0.88 -4.64 -0.86
C TRP A 219 0.61 -6.12 -1.10
N VAL A 220 0.08 -6.80 -0.09
CA VAL A 220 -0.26 -8.22 -0.16
C VAL A 220 -1.73 -8.45 0.21
N GLN A 221 -2.31 -9.51 -0.36
CA GLN A 221 -3.65 -9.95 -0.02
C GLN A 221 -3.75 -10.22 1.49
N TYR A 222 -4.78 -9.65 2.12
CA TYR A 222 -5.13 -9.93 3.49
C TYR A 222 -6.19 -11.03 3.54
N ASN A 223 -5.84 -12.14 4.19
CA ASN A 223 -6.77 -13.24 4.43
C ASN A 223 -7.24 -13.17 5.88
N TYR A 224 -8.54 -12.95 6.08
CA TYR A 224 -9.18 -13.06 7.40
C TYR A 224 -8.95 -14.47 7.95
N LYS A 225 -8.19 -14.58 9.03
CA LYS A 225 -7.98 -15.83 9.77
C LYS A 225 -8.98 -15.96 10.90
#